data_AF-A0A9E3NUV5-F1
#
_entry.id   AF-A0A9E3NUV5-F1
#
_cell.length_a   1.000
_cell.length_b   1.000
_cell.length_c   1.000
_cell.angle_alpha   90.00
_cell.angle_beta   90.00
_cell.angle_gamma   90.00
#
_symmetry.space_group_name_H-M   'P 1'
#
loop_
_entity.id
_entity.type
_entity.pdbx_description
1 polymer ?
#
loop_
_entity_poly.entity_id
_entity_poly.type
_entity_poly.pdbx_seq_one_letter_code
_entity_poly.pdbx_strand_id
1 'polypeptide(L)'
;MPVGCGGSDAVANGGDPGVDPSEVDAGNDASTPPGACAAGTWDDDANPSTPCVAWTSCTPGQRVATGGSATADRTCLACATGTFSATANADACGAWSECAAGTRLEAEGTTAADRSCKACATGTFSTTANASECTSWTACAVGENESAAGSTTSDRKCVVQPWMRQFGSTATDRVEAVSVDKSGNVVVVGYTNGALAGETSAGSTDAFVRKYDAAGTVLWTRQFGTSEADFAQSVSVDASGNVIVGGRTFGALPGQTSAGASDAFVRKYDAAGTVLWTRQFGTATNTSSEYVRSVTADKDGNVLVAGYVQGGTLPDQTGAGSTDAFVRKYDPDGNVEWTRQFGTTGSDFAQAVRADGNGNVVVAGRVIGALPGQMFEGGNGDAFVRKYDPAGAELWTRQFGTTALDGVNAASVDAMGNIVVAGSTEGGTLPGQTSAGGTDAFVRKYDAAGTELWTRQFGTDATDDAHALSIDAAGNIMVAGDTAGALPMQTSAGDVDAFVRKYSPAGAVLWTAQLGTTAADHGAGVAVDARGNPLVCGFVGGTLAGQMSAGGADGYVVKLVP
;
A
#
# COMPACT_ATOMS: atom_id res chain seq x y z
N MET A 1 -29.70 42.10 -8.11
CA MET A 1 -29.62 43.45 -8.69
C MET A 1 -28.38 43.52 -9.57
N PRO A 2 -28.52 43.68 -10.89
CA PRO A 2 -27.42 43.72 -11.87
C PRO A 2 -27.30 45.10 -12.57
N VAL A 3 -26.16 45.33 -13.24
CA VAL A 3 -25.95 46.25 -14.39
C VAL A 3 -24.73 45.69 -15.14
N GLY A 4 -24.69 45.33 -16.44
CA GLY A 4 -25.23 45.94 -17.68
C GLY A 4 -24.09 46.77 -18.33
N CYS A 5 -23.64 46.66 -19.59
CA CYS A 5 -24.22 46.43 -20.94
C CYS A 5 -23.10 45.93 -21.92
N GLY A 6 -23.26 45.40 -23.15
CA GLY A 6 -24.27 45.36 -24.25
C GLY A 6 -23.49 45.48 -25.60
N GLY A 7 -23.84 44.98 -26.80
CA GLY A 7 -24.98 44.27 -27.44
C GLY A 7 -24.45 43.53 -28.71
N SER A 8 -25.07 42.45 -29.23
CA SER A 8 -26.25 42.33 -30.13
C SER A 8 -25.99 42.87 -31.56
N ASP A 9 -26.29 42.17 -32.67
CA ASP A 9 -27.56 41.55 -33.05
C ASP A 9 -27.43 40.30 -33.95
N ALA A 10 -28.45 39.43 -33.84
CA ALA A 10 -28.81 38.39 -34.79
C ALA A 10 -30.32 38.45 -35.03
N VAL A 11 -30.79 38.28 -36.26
CA VAL A 11 -32.17 37.81 -36.55
C VAL A 11 -32.16 36.92 -37.80
N ALA A 12 -33.04 35.91 -37.78
CA ALA A 12 -33.03 34.67 -38.52
C ALA A 12 -34.14 34.54 -39.60
N ASN A 13 -33.95 33.52 -40.46
CA ASN A 13 -34.90 32.55 -41.04
C ASN A 13 -36.21 32.95 -41.77
N GLY A 14 -36.39 32.36 -42.97
CA GLY A 14 -37.63 31.62 -43.32
C GLY A 14 -38.17 31.69 -44.78
N GLY A 15 -37.88 30.65 -45.59
CA GLY A 15 -38.78 29.88 -46.51
C GLY A 15 -39.75 30.49 -47.56
N ASP A 16 -39.50 30.15 -48.86
CA ASP A 16 -40.33 29.58 -49.99
C ASP A 16 -41.88 29.79 -50.07
N PRO A 17 -42.67 29.75 -51.21
CA PRO A 17 -42.47 29.06 -52.53
C PRO A 17 -43.12 29.64 -53.85
N GLY A 18 -42.84 29.02 -55.02
CA GLY A 18 -43.65 28.95 -56.29
C GLY A 18 -43.78 30.23 -57.15
N VAL A 19 -43.89 30.31 -58.50
CA VAL A 19 -44.38 29.43 -59.60
C VAL A 19 -43.91 30.02 -60.97
N ASP A 20 -43.77 29.17 -62.00
CA ASP A 20 -43.60 29.33 -63.48
C ASP A 20 -44.79 30.07 -64.20
N PRO A 21 -44.88 30.38 -65.54
CA PRO A 21 -43.96 30.56 -66.69
C PRO A 21 -44.19 31.89 -67.50
N SER A 22 -43.54 32.01 -68.68
CA SER A 22 -43.84 32.81 -69.91
C SER A 22 -42.99 34.09 -70.13
N GLU A 23 -41.99 33.99 -71.04
CA GLU A 23 -41.99 34.51 -72.44
C GLU A 23 -41.49 35.97 -72.50
N VAL A 24 -40.57 36.44 -73.37
CA VAL A 24 -40.04 35.98 -74.65
C VAL A 24 -38.63 36.57 -74.90
N ASP A 25 -37.81 35.77 -75.58
CA ASP A 25 -36.88 36.09 -76.68
C ASP A 25 -35.60 36.94 -76.45
N ALA A 26 -34.43 36.28 -76.54
CA ALA A 26 -33.54 36.40 -77.70
C ALA A 26 -32.25 35.58 -77.51
N GLY A 27 -31.91 34.74 -78.48
CA GLY A 27 -30.52 34.42 -78.79
C GLY A 27 -30.05 33.01 -78.43
N ASN A 28 -30.27 32.09 -79.36
CA ASN A 28 -29.44 30.91 -79.55
C ASN A 28 -27.99 31.37 -79.87
N ASP A 29 -27.02 31.10 -78.99
CA ASP A 29 -25.64 30.93 -79.41
C ASP A 29 -24.98 29.78 -78.62
N ALA A 30 -24.87 28.65 -79.31
CA ALA A 30 -23.98 27.57 -78.93
C ALA A 30 -22.54 28.02 -79.23
N SER A 31 -21.81 28.45 -78.20
CA SER A 31 -20.37 28.73 -78.33
C SER A 31 -19.59 28.42 -77.06
N THR A 32 -19.57 27.14 -76.62
CA THR A 32 -18.29 26.62 -76.11
C THR A 32 -17.29 26.74 -77.25
N PRO A 33 -16.17 27.47 -77.11
CA PRO A 33 -15.21 27.62 -78.19
C PRO A 33 -14.76 26.21 -78.63
N PRO A 34 -14.80 25.87 -79.93
CA PRO A 34 -14.16 24.66 -80.40
C PRO A 34 -12.66 24.83 -80.17
N GLY A 35 -12.12 24.12 -79.18
CA GLY A 35 -10.68 24.13 -78.87
C GLY A 35 -10.29 24.40 -77.40
N ALA A 36 -11.22 24.63 -76.47
CA ALA A 36 -10.85 24.79 -75.06
C ALA A 36 -10.85 23.45 -74.30
N CYS A 37 -9.71 23.09 -73.72
CA CYS A 37 -9.53 21.85 -72.98
C CYS A 37 -10.39 21.78 -71.71
N ALA A 38 -10.92 20.58 -71.40
CA ALA A 38 -11.71 20.35 -70.20
C ALA A 38 -10.84 20.44 -68.92
N ALA A 39 -11.47 20.74 -67.78
CA ALA A 39 -10.77 20.80 -66.49
C ALA A 39 -9.97 19.50 -66.23
N GLY A 40 -8.70 19.63 -65.85
CA GLY A 40 -7.77 18.51 -65.75
C GLY A 40 -6.93 18.25 -67.00
N THR A 41 -7.14 18.99 -68.10
CA THR A 41 -6.38 18.89 -69.37
C THR A 41 -5.96 20.27 -69.90
N TRP A 42 -4.92 20.34 -70.71
CA TRP A 42 -4.40 21.56 -71.33
C TRP A 42 -3.95 21.34 -72.79
N ASP A 43 -3.91 22.41 -73.56
CA ASP A 43 -3.43 22.45 -74.95
C ASP A 43 -1.92 22.73 -74.97
N ASP A 44 -1.11 21.75 -75.36
CA ASP A 44 0.36 21.80 -75.28
C ASP A 44 1.04 22.35 -76.53
N ASP A 45 0.33 22.43 -77.65
CA ASP A 45 0.85 22.91 -78.94
C ASP A 45 0.07 24.09 -79.54
N ALA A 46 -0.95 24.58 -78.83
CA ALA A 46 -1.85 25.65 -79.24
C ALA A 46 -2.62 25.35 -80.54
N ASN A 47 -2.82 24.05 -80.85
CA ASN A 47 -3.52 23.60 -82.03
C ASN A 47 -4.90 23.03 -81.65
N PRO A 48 -6.01 23.69 -82.01
CA PRO A 48 -7.35 23.27 -81.60
C PRO A 48 -7.82 21.93 -82.21
N SER A 49 -7.00 21.30 -83.07
CA SER A 49 -7.28 20.00 -83.70
C SER A 49 -6.55 18.81 -83.06
N THR A 50 -5.63 19.05 -82.11
CA THR A 50 -4.93 18.01 -81.34
C THR A 50 -5.68 17.70 -80.03
N PRO A 51 -5.70 16.44 -79.57
CA PRO A 51 -6.33 16.11 -78.29
C PRO A 51 -5.57 16.73 -77.11
N CYS A 52 -6.30 17.37 -76.20
CA CYS A 52 -5.74 17.93 -74.96
C CYS A 52 -5.02 16.88 -74.12
N VAL A 53 -3.92 17.29 -73.49
CA VAL A 53 -3.11 16.44 -72.61
C VAL A 53 -3.52 16.64 -71.16
N ALA A 54 -3.52 15.58 -70.35
CA ALA A 54 -3.79 15.70 -68.92
C ALA A 54 -2.76 16.59 -68.22
N TRP A 55 -3.18 17.40 -67.25
CA TRP A 55 -2.25 18.17 -66.43
C TRP A 55 -1.24 17.25 -65.74
N THR A 56 0.03 17.64 -65.72
CA THR A 56 1.11 16.97 -64.98
C THR A 56 0.66 16.69 -63.56
N SER A 57 0.69 15.43 -63.11
CA SER A 57 0.27 15.06 -61.74
C SER A 57 1.43 15.25 -60.75
N CYS A 58 1.24 16.09 -59.75
CA CYS A 58 2.20 16.23 -58.65
C CYS A 58 2.13 14.96 -57.80
N THR A 59 3.22 14.20 -57.79
CA THR A 59 3.30 12.93 -57.07
C THR A 59 3.50 13.16 -55.56
N PRO A 60 3.23 12.15 -54.70
CA PRO A 60 3.65 12.20 -53.30
C PRO A 60 5.12 12.60 -53.21
N GLY A 61 5.43 13.58 -52.36
CA GLY A 61 6.70 14.30 -52.42
C GLY A 61 6.60 15.76 -52.87
N GLN A 62 5.48 16.13 -53.48
CA GLN A 62 5.30 17.42 -54.15
C GLN A 62 3.94 18.05 -53.81
N ARG A 63 3.88 19.38 -53.92
CA ARG A 63 2.64 20.16 -53.88
C ARG A 63 2.43 20.91 -55.20
N VAL A 64 1.19 21.30 -55.45
CA VAL A 64 0.85 22.19 -56.58
C VAL A 64 1.47 23.56 -56.33
N ALA A 65 2.39 23.98 -57.20
CA ALA A 65 3.02 25.29 -57.13
C ALA A 65 2.17 26.33 -57.86
N THR A 66 1.68 25.97 -59.05
CA THR A 66 0.69 26.74 -59.83
C THR A 66 -0.33 25.77 -60.38
N GLY A 67 -1.62 26.07 -60.22
CA GLY A 67 -2.71 25.25 -60.76
C GLY A 67 -2.66 25.19 -62.29
N GLY A 68 -3.07 24.05 -62.86
CA GLY A 68 -3.24 23.92 -64.30
C GLY A 68 -4.43 24.73 -64.80
N SER A 69 -4.40 25.09 -66.09
CA SER A 69 -5.51 25.76 -66.79
C SER A 69 -5.71 25.11 -68.16
N ALA A 70 -6.69 25.59 -68.94
CA ALA A 70 -6.90 25.08 -70.29
C ALA A 70 -5.72 25.35 -71.25
N THR A 71 -4.84 26.31 -70.92
CA THR A 71 -3.74 26.77 -71.79
C THR A 71 -2.35 26.67 -71.14
N ALA A 72 -2.24 26.15 -69.92
CA ALA A 72 -0.97 26.00 -69.22
C ALA A 72 -1.00 24.77 -68.31
N ASP A 73 0.07 23.98 -68.37
CA ASP A 73 0.22 22.83 -67.50
C ASP A 73 0.35 23.22 -66.02
N ARG A 74 -0.03 22.31 -65.14
CA ARG A 74 0.22 22.40 -63.72
C ARG A 74 1.72 22.28 -63.44
N THR A 75 2.22 23.12 -62.54
CA THR A 75 3.61 23.02 -62.04
C THR A 75 3.64 22.48 -60.61
N CYS A 76 4.64 21.64 -60.34
CA CYS A 76 4.81 20.97 -59.05
C CYS A 76 6.11 21.41 -58.39
N LEU A 77 6.08 21.59 -57.07
CA LEU A 77 7.27 21.89 -56.27
C LEU A 77 7.46 20.82 -55.20
N ALA A 78 8.68 20.34 -55.04
CA ALA A 78 9.02 19.38 -54.00
C ALA A 78 8.76 19.96 -52.60
N CYS A 79 8.34 19.11 -51.67
CA CYS A 79 8.25 19.48 -50.26
C CYS A 79 9.64 19.83 -49.71
N ALA A 80 9.70 20.83 -48.84
CA ALA A 80 10.94 21.24 -48.19
C ALA A 80 11.32 20.26 -47.08
N THR A 81 12.59 20.24 -46.67
CA THR A 81 13.05 19.45 -45.51
C THR A 81 12.19 19.77 -44.28
N GLY A 82 11.72 18.73 -43.57
CA GLY A 82 10.79 18.88 -42.46
C GLY A 82 9.29 18.88 -42.85
N THR A 83 8.97 18.73 -44.14
CA THR A 83 7.58 18.67 -44.63
C THR A 83 7.36 17.52 -45.61
N PHE A 84 6.12 17.04 -45.72
CA PHE A 84 5.74 15.96 -46.62
C PHE A 84 4.38 16.16 -47.28
N SER A 85 4.12 15.41 -48.35
CA SER A 85 2.78 15.17 -48.87
C SER A 85 2.64 13.72 -49.32
N ALA A 86 1.71 12.99 -48.71
CA ALA A 86 1.38 11.61 -49.10
C ALA A 86 0.31 11.52 -50.20
N THR A 87 -0.37 12.63 -50.48
CA THR A 87 -1.44 12.71 -51.47
C THR A 87 -0.94 13.38 -52.74
N ALA A 88 -1.33 12.82 -53.89
CA ALA A 88 -1.05 13.45 -55.17
C ALA A 88 -1.84 14.77 -55.28
N ASN A 89 -1.21 15.77 -55.90
CA ASN A 89 -1.83 17.08 -56.15
C ASN A 89 -2.28 17.84 -54.90
N ALA A 90 -1.60 17.64 -53.76
CA ALA A 90 -1.87 18.43 -52.55
C ALA A 90 -1.57 19.91 -52.78
N ASP A 91 -2.39 20.79 -52.21
CA ASP A 91 -2.19 22.25 -52.29
C ASP A 91 -1.05 22.74 -51.38
N ALA A 92 -0.67 21.96 -50.36
CA ALA A 92 0.41 22.25 -49.44
C ALA A 92 1.09 20.97 -48.92
N CYS A 93 2.34 21.10 -48.46
CA CYS A 93 3.02 20.05 -47.70
C CYS A 93 2.77 20.24 -46.20
N GLY A 94 2.42 19.18 -45.48
CA GLY A 94 2.30 19.19 -44.03
C GLY A 94 3.67 19.10 -43.34
N ALA A 95 3.81 19.63 -42.13
CA ALA A 95 5.01 19.39 -41.33
C ALA A 95 5.09 17.92 -40.91
N TRP A 96 6.31 17.39 -40.76
CA TRP A 96 6.48 16.06 -40.17
C TRP A 96 5.95 16.04 -38.73
N SER A 97 5.25 14.97 -38.38
CA SER A 97 4.82 14.70 -37.02
C SER A 97 6.01 14.63 -36.06
N GLU A 98 5.82 15.06 -34.82
CA GLU A 98 6.82 14.91 -33.76
C GLU A 98 6.54 13.66 -32.93
N CYS A 99 7.58 12.87 -32.67
CA CYS A 99 7.48 11.76 -31.73
C CYS A 99 7.49 12.31 -30.30
N ALA A 100 6.35 12.25 -29.63
CA ALA A 100 6.18 12.72 -28.26
C ALA A 100 6.93 11.85 -27.24
N ALA A 101 7.06 12.35 -26.01
CA ALA A 101 7.55 11.57 -24.87
C ALA A 101 6.77 10.23 -24.76
N GLY A 102 7.46 9.16 -24.38
CA GLY A 102 6.90 7.81 -24.43
C GLY A 102 7.06 7.08 -25.77
N THR A 103 7.63 7.74 -26.78
CA THR A 103 7.92 7.15 -28.09
C THR A 103 9.34 7.44 -28.54
N ARG A 104 9.83 6.66 -29.51
CA ARG A 104 11.08 6.88 -30.24
C ARG A 104 10.82 6.95 -31.74
N LEU A 105 11.74 7.58 -32.46
CA LEU A 105 11.76 7.59 -33.91
C LEU A 105 11.90 6.16 -34.47
N GLU A 106 10.98 5.75 -35.34
CA GLU A 106 11.06 4.48 -36.07
C GLU A 106 11.55 4.69 -37.50
N ALA A 107 11.09 5.75 -38.17
CA ALA A 107 11.61 6.20 -39.44
C ALA A 107 11.54 7.73 -39.54
N GLU A 108 12.58 8.34 -40.12
CA GLU A 108 12.53 9.76 -40.47
C GLU A 108 11.47 10.02 -41.53
N GLY A 109 10.90 11.22 -41.46
CA GLY A 109 10.03 11.71 -42.52
C GLY A 109 10.79 11.85 -43.83
N THR A 110 10.09 11.70 -44.94
CA THR A 110 10.60 12.04 -46.26
C THR A 110 9.71 13.13 -46.87
N THR A 111 10.02 13.60 -48.07
CA THR A 111 9.09 14.52 -48.75
C THR A 111 7.76 13.85 -49.10
N ALA A 112 7.71 12.51 -49.20
CA ALA A 112 6.53 11.75 -49.63
C ALA A 112 5.80 11.01 -48.48
N ALA A 113 6.40 10.92 -47.29
CA ALA A 113 5.85 10.20 -46.16
C ALA A 113 6.14 10.93 -44.85
N ASP A 114 5.19 10.88 -43.92
CA ASP A 114 5.38 11.44 -42.59
C ASP A 114 6.43 10.66 -41.79
N ARG A 115 6.97 11.30 -40.75
CA ARG A 115 7.75 10.65 -39.72
C ARG A 115 6.90 9.62 -38.99
N SER A 116 7.50 8.45 -38.69
CA SER A 116 6.84 7.42 -37.88
C SER A 116 7.51 7.24 -36.52
N CYS A 117 6.68 6.98 -35.52
CA CYS A 117 7.07 6.86 -34.12
C CYS A 117 6.63 5.52 -33.55
N LYS A 118 7.45 4.95 -32.68
CA LYS A 118 7.18 3.69 -31.99
C LYS A 118 7.16 3.90 -30.48
N ALA A 119 6.19 3.31 -29.79
CA ALA A 119 6.13 3.34 -28.33
C ALA A 119 7.39 2.70 -27.71
N CYS A 120 7.83 3.25 -26.57
CA CYS A 120 8.86 2.63 -25.76
C CYS A 120 8.39 1.26 -25.24
N ALA A 121 9.29 0.27 -25.25
CA ALA A 121 9.00 -1.05 -24.72
C ALA A 121 8.96 -1.03 -23.17
N THR A 122 8.32 -2.03 -22.57
CA THR A 122 8.33 -2.23 -21.12
C THR A 122 9.77 -2.20 -20.58
N GLY A 123 10.01 -1.44 -19.52
CA GLY A 123 11.35 -1.24 -18.95
C GLY A 123 12.16 -0.10 -19.58
N THR A 124 11.58 0.68 -20.51
CA THR A 124 12.25 1.82 -21.15
C THR A 124 11.36 3.06 -21.21
N PHE A 125 11.98 4.24 -21.31
CA PHE A 125 11.29 5.54 -21.35
C PHE A 125 11.95 6.55 -22.30
N SER A 126 11.22 7.60 -22.66
CA SER A 126 11.77 8.78 -23.36
C SER A 126 11.07 10.05 -22.87
N THR A 127 11.85 11.07 -22.52
CA THR A 127 11.36 12.39 -22.11
C THR A 127 11.52 13.46 -23.20
N THR A 128 12.26 13.15 -24.26
CA THR A 128 12.64 14.13 -25.29
C THR A 128 11.88 13.87 -26.58
N ALA A 129 11.40 14.93 -27.22
CA ALA A 129 10.76 14.82 -28.53
C ALA A 129 11.74 14.29 -29.57
N ASN A 130 11.26 13.41 -30.46
CA ASN A 130 12.06 12.78 -31.53
C ASN A 130 13.30 12.03 -31.03
N ALA A 131 13.25 11.44 -29.83
CA ALA A 131 14.33 10.59 -29.34
C ALA A 131 14.64 9.46 -30.33
N SER A 132 15.91 9.25 -30.65
CA SER A 132 16.36 8.17 -31.55
C SER A 132 16.18 6.78 -30.92
N GLU A 133 16.16 6.71 -29.59
CA GLU A 133 15.97 5.49 -28.82
C GLU A 133 15.32 5.78 -27.46
N CYS A 134 14.71 4.75 -26.86
CA CYS A 134 14.21 4.82 -25.49
C CYS A 134 15.34 4.39 -24.55
N THR A 135 15.48 5.10 -23.43
CA THR A 135 16.46 4.79 -22.38
C THR A 135 15.90 3.73 -21.45
N SER A 136 16.71 2.78 -21.00
CA SER A 136 16.30 1.82 -19.97
C SER A 136 16.02 2.51 -18.64
N TRP A 137 15.05 2.01 -17.87
CA TRP A 137 14.81 2.52 -16.52
C TRP A 137 16.05 2.31 -15.64
N THR A 138 16.41 3.33 -14.85
CA THR A 138 17.49 3.27 -13.85
C THR A 138 17.30 2.04 -12.96
N ALA A 139 18.29 1.16 -12.81
CA ALA A 139 18.23 0.05 -11.85
C ALA A 139 18.58 0.55 -10.45
N CYS A 140 17.74 0.23 -9.45
CA CYS A 140 18.05 0.58 -8.07
C CYS A 140 19.29 -0.16 -7.61
N ALA A 141 20.25 0.57 -7.06
CA ALA A 141 21.48 0.00 -6.56
C ALA A 141 21.23 -0.85 -5.30
N VAL A 142 22.20 -1.68 -4.92
CA VAL A 142 22.15 -2.42 -3.65
C VAL A 142 21.99 -1.43 -2.49
N GLY A 143 20.87 -1.53 -1.76
CA GLY A 143 20.52 -0.61 -0.66
C GLY A 143 19.56 0.52 -1.04
N GLU A 144 19.13 0.60 -2.30
CA GLU A 144 18.06 1.49 -2.75
C GLU A 144 16.79 0.69 -3.07
N ASN A 145 15.63 1.25 -2.72
CA ASN A 145 14.34 0.71 -3.16
C ASN A 145 13.68 1.63 -4.19
N GLU A 146 12.79 1.05 -4.98
CA GLU A 146 11.95 1.78 -5.92
C GLU A 146 10.91 2.64 -5.17
N SER A 147 11.04 3.95 -5.28
CA SER A 147 10.08 4.95 -4.75
C SER A 147 8.97 5.28 -5.74
N ALA A 148 9.24 5.13 -7.04
CA ALA A 148 8.25 5.31 -8.08
C ALA A 148 8.57 4.43 -9.28
N ALA A 149 7.55 3.71 -9.77
CA ALA A 149 7.64 2.91 -10.98
C ALA A 149 7.98 3.75 -12.20
N GLY A 150 8.80 3.16 -13.06
CA GLY A 150 9.04 3.70 -14.38
C GLY A 150 7.77 3.64 -15.23
N SER A 151 7.68 4.52 -16.21
CA SER A 151 6.65 4.48 -17.25
C SER A 151 7.30 4.68 -18.62
N THR A 152 6.54 4.71 -19.70
CA THR A 152 7.10 5.08 -21.01
C THR A 152 7.56 6.55 -21.03
N THR A 153 7.01 7.42 -20.19
CA THR A 153 7.32 8.86 -20.16
C THR A 153 8.21 9.29 -18.99
N SER A 154 8.53 8.40 -18.06
CA SER A 154 9.30 8.72 -16.85
C SER A 154 10.25 7.61 -16.45
N ASP A 155 11.43 7.99 -15.98
CA ASP A 155 12.37 7.05 -15.38
C ASP A 155 11.84 6.51 -14.04
N ARG A 156 12.34 5.32 -13.64
CA ARG A 156 12.19 4.78 -12.30
C ARG A 156 12.96 5.63 -11.30
N LYS A 157 12.38 5.88 -10.13
CA LYS A 157 13.05 6.60 -9.04
C LYS A 157 13.48 5.64 -7.95
N CYS A 158 14.75 5.70 -7.58
CA CYS A 158 15.32 4.92 -6.50
C CYS A 158 15.66 5.84 -5.31
N VAL A 159 15.47 5.34 -4.10
CA VAL A 159 15.78 6.04 -2.86
C VAL A 159 16.61 5.15 -1.97
N VAL A 160 17.67 5.72 -1.40
CA VAL A 160 18.48 5.05 -0.39
C VAL A 160 17.59 4.71 0.80
N GLN A 161 17.51 3.43 1.15
CA GLN A 161 16.88 3.00 2.39
C GLN A 161 17.62 3.69 3.55
N PRO A 162 16.97 4.55 4.35
CA PRO A 162 17.67 5.36 5.35
C PRO A 162 18.49 4.51 6.32
N TRP A 163 18.00 3.31 6.68
CA TRP A 163 18.81 2.24 7.25
C TRP A 163 18.02 0.94 7.38
N MET A 164 18.75 -0.17 7.42
CA MET A 164 18.27 -1.51 7.75
C MET A 164 19.23 -2.13 8.78
N ARG A 165 18.68 -2.93 9.69
CA ARG A 165 19.42 -3.74 10.65
C ARG A 165 18.88 -5.16 10.63
N GLN A 166 19.71 -6.11 10.23
CA GLN A 166 19.55 -7.53 10.57
C GLN A 166 20.44 -7.84 11.76
N PHE A 167 19.93 -8.58 12.74
CA PHE A 167 20.67 -8.92 13.94
C PHE A 167 20.13 -10.20 14.59
N GLY A 168 21.02 -10.90 15.28
CA GLY A 168 20.66 -12.10 16.01
C GLY A 168 21.83 -12.66 16.79
N SER A 169 21.63 -13.87 17.29
CA SER A 169 22.61 -14.78 17.83
C SER A 169 23.00 -15.81 16.76
N THR A 170 23.77 -16.83 17.12
CA THR A 170 24.01 -17.97 16.21
C THR A 170 22.78 -18.89 16.04
N ALA A 171 21.73 -18.69 16.84
CA ALA A 171 20.51 -19.48 16.83
C ALA A 171 19.37 -18.72 16.15
N THR A 172 18.11 -19.07 16.46
CA THR A 172 16.93 -18.36 15.94
C THR A 172 16.64 -17.13 16.79
N ASP A 173 16.39 -16.02 16.10
CA ASP A 173 16.07 -14.72 16.66
C ASP A 173 14.88 -14.12 15.92
N ARG A 174 13.92 -13.56 16.66
CA ARG A 174 12.73 -12.94 16.06
C ARG A 174 12.49 -11.57 16.63
N VAL A 175 12.14 -10.63 15.76
CA VAL A 175 11.51 -9.36 16.15
C VAL A 175 10.00 -9.48 15.91
N GLU A 176 9.22 -9.33 16.97
CA GLU A 176 7.76 -9.52 16.95
C GLU A 176 7.00 -8.19 16.85
N ALA A 177 7.57 -7.09 17.36
CA ALA A 177 6.92 -5.79 17.32
C ALA A 177 7.90 -4.63 17.31
N VAL A 178 7.43 -3.49 16.77
CA VAL A 178 8.17 -2.23 16.68
C VAL A 178 7.29 -1.06 17.13
N SER A 179 7.89 -0.08 17.81
CA SER A 179 7.28 1.19 18.18
C SER A 179 8.28 2.34 18.00
N VAL A 180 7.78 3.56 17.85
CA VAL A 180 8.61 4.76 17.59
C VAL A 180 8.23 5.86 18.56
N ASP A 181 9.22 6.50 19.16
CA ASP A 181 9.00 7.63 20.05
C ASP A 181 8.93 8.97 19.30
N LYS A 182 8.52 10.05 20.00
CA LYS A 182 8.39 11.38 19.40
C LYS A 182 9.69 11.96 18.86
N SER A 183 10.84 11.46 19.30
CA SER A 183 12.16 11.87 18.80
C SER A 183 12.59 11.06 17.57
N GLY A 184 11.78 10.08 17.15
CA GLY A 184 12.08 9.17 16.05
C GLY A 184 12.96 7.99 16.46
N ASN A 185 13.20 7.76 17.76
CA ASN A 185 13.90 6.56 18.20
C ASN A 185 12.99 5.34 17.99
N VAL A 186 13.59 4.23 17.58
CA VAL A 186 12.87 3.00 17.24
C VAL A 186 13.10 1.97 18.33
N VAL A 187 12.03 1.36 18.86
CA VAL A 187 12.11 0.28 19.85
C VAL A 187 11.53 -0.98 19.25
N VAL A 188 12.28 -2.08 19.32
CA VAL A 188 11.85 -3.41 18.89
C VAL A 188 11.88 -4.38 20.05
N VAL A 189 10.98 -5.37 20.01
CA VAL A 189 10.95 -6.48 20.96
C VAL A 189 10.80 -7.81 20.25
N GLY A 190 11.17 -8.88 20.92
CA GLY A 190 11.01 -10.23 20.42
C GLY A 190 11.70 -11.23 21.34
N TYR A 191 12.20 -12.31 20.76
CA TYR A 191 12.91 -13.35 21.51
C TYR A 191 14.11 -13.90 20.74
N THR A 192 15.06 -14.47 21.48
CA THR A 192 16.31 -15.05 20.97
C THR A 192 16.57 -16.40 21.62
N ASN A 193 17.11 -17.35 20.85
CA ASN A 193 17.54 -18.67 21.35
C ASN A 193 19.05 -18.70 21.66
N GLY A 194 19.66 -17.53 21.90
CA GLY A 194 21.06 -17.39 22.25
C GLY A 194 21.35 -16.04 22.88
N ALA A 195 22.63 -15.70 23.03
CA ALA A 195 23.03 -14.39 23.56
C ALA A 195 23.17 -13.36 22.43
N LEU A 196 22.42 -12.26 22.52
CA LEU A 196 22.65 -11.09 21.67
C LEU A 196 23.98 -10.40 22.03
N ALA A 197 24.53 -9.63 21.10
CA ALA A 197 25.79 -8.92 21.30
C ALA A 197 25.78 -8.04 22.58
N GLY A 198 26.64 -8.37 23.54
CA GLY A 198 26.78 -7.67 24.82
C GLY A 198 25.83 -8.13 25.91
N GLU A 199 24.97 -9.12 25.64
CA GLU A 199 23.97 -9.64 26.56
C GLU A 199 24.31 -11.09 26.98
N THR A 200 23.52 -11.64 27.91
CA THR A 200 23.68 -13.03 28.40
C THR A 200 22.38 -13.78 28.27
N SER A 201 22.46 -15.05 27.88
CA SER A 201 21.29 -15.93 27.84
C SER A 201 20.91 -16.41 29.25
N ALA A 202 19.62 -16.35 29.59
CA ALA A 202 19.11 -16.84 30.87
C ALA A 202 18.55 -18.27 30.75
N GLY A 203 17.96 -18.61 29.61
CA GLY A 203 17.35 -19.92 29.34
C GLY A 203 17.50 -20.37 27.89
N SER A 204 16.57 -21.20 27.42
CA SER A 204 16.55 -21.71 26.04
C SER A 204 16.02 -20.71 25.03
N THR A 205 15.14 -19.81 25.47
CA THR A 205 14.59 -18.69 24.69
C THR A 205 14.42 -17.51 25.63
N ASP A 206 15.06 -16.39 25.34
CA ASP A 206 14.97 -15.18 26.16
C ASP A 206 14.24 -14.06 25.42
N ALA A 207 13.43 -13.30 26.17
CA ALA A 207 12.82 -12.08 25.66
C ALA A 207 13.89 -10.98 25.51
N PHE A 208 13.72 -10.09 24.53
CA PHE A 208 14.58 -8.90 24.44
C PHE A 208 13.81 -7.63 24.09
N VAL A 209 14.45 -6.51 24.41
CA VAL A 209 14.09 -5.17 23.98
C VAL A 209 15.34 -4.50 23.43
N ARG A 210 15.23 -3.84 22.28
CA ARG A 210 16.32 -3.04 21.72
C ARG A 210 15.82 -1.70 21.25
N LYS A 211 16.53 -0.63 21.63
CA LYS A 211 16.25 0.74 21.22
C LYS A 211 17.34 1.26 20.30
N TYR A 212 16.94 1.88 19.20
CA TYR A 212 17.77 2.57 18.24
C TYR A 212 17.47 4.07 18.26
N ASP A 213 18.44 4.90 17.92
CA ASP A 213 18.18 6.29 17.57
C ASP A 213 17.49 6.40 16.19
N ALA A 214 17.09 7.61 15.80
CA ALA A 214 16.45 7.86 14.50
C ALA A 214 17.32 7.51 13.28
N ALA A 215 18.65 7.42 13.46
CA ALA A 215 19.63 7.06 12.43
C ALA A 215 19.95 5.55 12.40
N GLY A 216 19.32 4.75 13.27
CA GLY A 216 19.52 3.30 13.33
C GLY A 216 20.76 2.87 14.13
N THR A 217 21.31 3.74 14.98
CA THR A 217 22.36 3.38 15.95
C THR A 217 21.72 2.74 17.18
N VAL A 218 22.24 1.61 17.65
CA VAL A 218 21.75 0.99 18.90
C VAL A 218 22.08 1.91 20.08
N LEU A 219 21.04 2.32 20.82
CA LEU A 219 21.19 3.06 22.08
C LEU A 219 21.37 2.09 23.26
N TRP A 220 20.57 1.03 23.30
CA TRP A 220 20.71 -0.04 24.29
C TRP A 220 19.98 -1.32 23.85
N THR A 221 20.41 -2.45 24.39
CA THR A 221 19.71 -3.74 24.35
C THR A 221 19.45 -4.19 25.80
N ARG A 222 18.36 -4.92 26.01
CA ARG A 222 18.07 -5.66 27.25
C ARG A 222 17.57 -7.03 26.86
N GLN A 223 18.37 -8.06 27.08
CA GLN A 223 17.92 -9.45 27.06
C GLN A 223 17.55 -9.89 28.48
N PHE A 224 16.40 -10.52 28.64
CA PHE A 224 15.92 -10.95 29.95
C PHE A 224 15.03 -12.19 29.83
N GLY A 225 15.00 -12.97 30.90
CA GLY A 225 14.18 -14.17 30.96
C GLY A 225 14.41 -14.90 32.27
N THR A 226 14.09 -16.17 32.21
CA THR A 226 14.20 -17.17 33.27
C THR A 226 15.08 -18.32 32.76
N SER A 227 15.18 -19.41 33.51
CA SER A 227 15.82 -20.63 32.98
C SER A 227 14.97 -21.35 31.92
N GLU A 228 13.68 -21.01 31.84
CA GLU A 228 12.73 -21.54 30.87
C GLU A 228 12.60 -20.58 29.68
N ALA A 229 11.58 -20.79 28.83
CA ALA A 229 11.33 -19.93 27.68
C ALA A 229 10.61 -18.61 28.07
N ASP A 230 10.99 -17.53 27.42
CA ASP A 230 10.47 -16.18 27.65
C ASP A 230 10.27 -15.45 26.32
N PHE A 231 9.09 -14.86 26.13
CA PHE A 231 8.68 -14.26 24.85
C PHE A 231 8.19 -12.83 25.08
N ALA A 232 8.83 -11.83 24.47
CA ALA A 232 8.23 -10.50 24.31
C ALA A 232 7.49 -10.44 22.96
N GLN A 233 6.21 -10.06 22.99
CA GLN A 233 5.33 -10.11 21.81
C GLN A 233 4.84 -8.72 21.37
N SER A 234 4.84 -7.73 22.26
CA SER A 234 4.33 -6.40 21.95
C SER A 234 5.10 -5.31 22.67
N VAL A 235 5.23 -4.15 22.02
CA VAL A 235 5.89 -2.97 22.56
C VAL A 235 5.12 -1.68 22.27
N SER A 236 5.15 -0.76 23.22
CA SER A 236 4.64 0.61 23.09
C SER A 236 5.60 1.58 23.76
N VAL A 237 5.66 2.82 23.27
CA VAL A 237 6.42 3.90 23.92
C VAL A 237 5.48 5.01 24.33
N ASP A 238 5.53 5.43 25.59
CA ASP A 238 4.68 6.51 26.10
C ASP A 238 5.23 7.90 25.74
N ALA A 239 4.46 8.95 26.08
CA ALA A 239 4.83 10.33 25.78
C ALA A 239 6.12 10.81 26.46
N SER A 240 6.57 10.12 27.52
CA SER A 240 7.82 10.40 28.25
C SER A 240 8.99 9.58 27.70
N GLY A 241 8.77 8.74 26.69
CA GLY A 241 9.80 7.87 26.12
C GLY A 241 10.01 6.57 26.89
N ASN A 242 9.15 6.25 27.86
CA ASN A 242 9.21 4.97 28.58
C ASN A 242 8.75 3.84 27.66
N VAL A 243 9.38 2.68 27.76
CA VAL A 243 9.09 1.51 26.94
C VAL A 243 8.23 0.52 27.72
N ILE A 244 7.06 0.16 27.20
CA ILE A 244 6.17 -0.86 27.75
C ILE A 244 6.27 -2.11 26.88
N VAL A 245 6.53 -3.25 27.51
CA VAL A 245 6.68 -4.55 26.85
C VAL A 245 5.70 -5.53 27.44
N GLY A 246 5.02 -6.30 26.59
CA GLY A 246 4.13 -7.38 26.98
C GLY A 246 4.54 -8.72 26.34
N GLY A 247 4.28 -9.80 27.06
CA GLY A 247 4.47 -11.15 26.54
C GLY A 247 4.11 -12.24 27.54
N ARG A 248 4.83 -13.38 27.47
CA ARG A 248 4.67 -14.51 28.40
C ARG A 248 6.01 -15.07 28.87
N THR A 249 6.00 -15.72 30.03
CA THR A 249 7.15 -16.40 30.63
C THR A 249 6.74 -17.76 31.18
N PHE A 250 7.64 -18.74 31.11
CA PHE A 250 7.45 -20.08 31.69
C PHE A 250 8.09 -20.22 33.08
N GLY A 251 8.58 -19.13 33.66
CA GLY A 251 9.16 -19.10 34.99
C GLY A 251 8.86 -17.81 35.75
N ALA A 252 9.50 -17.62 36.90
CA ALA A 252 9.35 -16.41 37.69
C ALA A 252 10.39 -15.35 37.32
N LEU A 253 9.94 -14.22 36.76
CA LEU A 253 10.81 -13.06 36.52
C LEU A 253 11.29 -12.45 37.86
N PRO A 254 12.39 -11.67 37.87
CA PRO A 254 12.92 -11.09 39.11
C PRO A 254 11.87 -10.32 39.93
N GLY A 255 11.68 -10.74 41.18
CA GLY A 255 10.71 -10.13 42.10
C GLY A 255 9.24 -10.46 41.81
N GLN A 256 8.97 -11.44 40.94
CA GLN A 256 7.63 -11.91 40.61
C GLN A 256 7.41 -13.36 41.05
N THR A 257 6.18 -13.83 40.96
CA THR A 257 5.79 -15.22 41.23
C THR A 257 5.16 -15.82 40.00
N SER A 258 5.48 -17.08 39.72
CA SER A 258 4.85 -17.83 38.63
C SER A 258 3.64 -18.64 39.10
N ALA A 259 2.60 -18.72 38.26
CA ALA A 259 1.39 -19.48 38.51
C ALA A 259 0.96 -20.25 37.25
N GLY A 260 0.78 -21.57 37.39
CA GLY A 260 0.39 -22.41 36.26
C GLY A 260 1.56 -22.80 35.35
N ALA A 261 1.31 -22.99 34.06
CA ALA A 261 2.32 -23.45 33.10
C ALA A 261 3.07 -22.31 32.41
N SER A 262 2.42 -21.17 32.15
CA SER A 262 3.07 -19.94 31.69
C SER A 262 2.25 -18.72 32.10
N ASP A 263 2.93 -17.66 32.52
CA ASP A 263 2.29 -16.43 32.97
C ASP A 263 2.42 -15.32 31.93
N ALA A 264 1.39 -14.48 31.86
CA ALA A 264 1.45 -13.20 31.19
C ALA A 264 2.37 -12.25 31.96
N PHE A 265 3.16 -11.44 31.25
CA PHE A 265 3.90 -10.34 31.87
C PHE A 265 3.75 -9.02 31.14
N VAL A 266 3.90 -7.94 31.91
CA VAL A 266 4.05 -6.56 31.43
C VAL A 266 5.24 -5.95 32.16
N ARG A 267 6.14 -5.31 31.42
CA ARG A 267 7.32 -4.65 31.97
C ARG A 267 7.45 -3.25 31.40
N LYS A 268 7.70 -2.27 32.27
CA LYS A 268 7.95 -0.88 31.89
C LYS A 268 9.40 -0.51 32.16
N TYR A 269 10.05 0.09 31.17
CA TYR A 269 11.39 0.67 31.27
C TYR A 269 11.31 2.18 31.14
N ASP A 270 12.23 2.91 31.76
CA ASP A 270 12.46 4.31 31.43
C ASP A 270 13.10 4.47 30.04
N ALA A 271 13.26 5.71 29.58
CA ALA A 271 13.88 6.00 28.27
C ALA A 271 15.34 5.51 28.14
N ALA A 272 16.05 5.34 29.26
CA ALA A 272 17.43 4.86 29.33
C ALA A 272 17.55 3.32 29.46
N GLY A 273 16.41 2.61 29.51
CA GLY A 273 16.36 1.16 29.63
C GLY A 273 16.52 0.63 31.06
N THR A 274 16.24 1.44 32.08
CA THR A 274 16.11 0.99 33.47
C THR A 274 14.70 0.46 33.70
N VAL A 275 14.56 -0.70 34.35
CA VAL A 275 13.23 -1.24 34.69
C VAL A 275 12.57 -0.34 35.74
N LEU A 276 11.39 0.20 35.44
CA LEU A 276 10.55 0.92 36.39
C LEU A 276 9.70 -0.06 37.21
N TRP A 277 9.06 -1.01 36.53
CA TRP A 277 8.30 -2.09 37.18
C TRP A 277 8.09 -3.28 36.25
N THR A 278 7.81 -4.44 36.87
CA THR A 278 7.30 -5.65 36.20
C THR A 278 6.01 -6.09 36.90
N ARG A 279 5.05 -6.59 36.11
CA ARG A 279 3.87 -7.29 36.57
C ARG A 279 3.76 -8.61 35.82
N GLN A 280 3.90 -9.71 36.53
CA GLN A 280 3.62 -11.05 36.05
C GLN A 280 2.33 -11.54 36.70
N PHE A 281 1.47 -12.17 35.92
CA PHE A 281 0.21 -12.70 36.40
C PHE A 281 -0.21 -13.93 35.61
N GLY A 282 -0.73 -14.91 36.32
CA GLY A 282 -1.31 -16.11 35.76
C GLY A 282 -2.29 -16.75 36.72
N THR A 283 -2.82 -17.91 36.36
CA THR A 283 -3.81 -18.62 37.18
C THR A 283 -3.22 -19.90 37.77
N ALA A 284 -3.72 -20.32 38.94
CA ALA A 284 -3.03 -21.34 39.75
C ALA A 284 -3.31 -22.80 39.32
N THR A 285 -3.80 -23.05 38.09
CA THR A 285 -3.99 -24.42 37.59
C THR A 285 -2.75 -24.86 36.82
N ASN A 286 -2.26 -26.08 37.05
CA ASN A 286 -1.01 -26.56 36.45
C ASN A 286 -1.02 -26.68 34.91
N THR A 287 -2.19 -26.53 34.29
CA THR A 287 -2.37 -26.51 32.82
C THR A 287 -2.75 -25.15 32.29
N SER A 288 -2.88 -24.13 33.14
CA SER A 288 -3.24 -22.79 32.69
C SER A 288 -2.08 -22.06 32.02
N SER A 289 -2.42 -21.16 31.11
CA SER A 289 -1.43 -20.32 30.43
C SER A 289 -2.04 -18.97 30.07
N GLU A 290 -1.34 -17.89 30.42
CA GLU A 290 -1.75 -16.53 30.13
C GLU A 290 -0.79 -15.85 29.16
N TYR A 291 -1.35 -15.10 28.21
CA TYR A 291 -0.58 -14.47 27.15
C TYR A 291 -0.93 -12.99 27.09
N VAL A 292 0.07 -12.12 27.03
CA VAL A 292 -0.12 -10.74 26.56
C VAL A 292 0.24 -10.67 25.08
N ARG A 293 -0.75 -10.35 24.24
CA ARG A 293 -0.56 -10.23 22.79
C ARG A 293 -0.38 -8.78 22.34
N SER A 294 -0.96 -7.81 23.06
CA SER A 294 -0.78 -6.39 22.75
C SER A 294 -0.69 -5.54 24.01
N VAL A 295 0.18 -4.53 23.97
CA VAL A 295 0.26 -3.44 24.96
C VAL A 295 0.16 -2.09 24.29
N THR A 296 -0.42 -1.10 24.98
CA THR A 296 -0.31 0.31 24.59
C THR A 296 -0.32 1.22 25.82
N ALA A 297 0.34 2.37 25.76
CA ALA A 297 0.09 3.46 26.68
C ALA A 297 -1.09 4.33 26.19
N ASP A 298 -1.86 4.91 27.11
CA ASP A 298 -2.78 6.00 26.79
C ASP A 298 -2.10 7.38 27.01
N LYS A 299 -2.85 8.46 26.74
CA LYS A 299 -2.34 9.84 26.87
C LYS A 299 -1.96 10.24 28.30
N ASP A 300 -2.49 9.55 29.31
CA ASP A 300 -2.24 9.83 30.73
C ASP A 300 -1.12 8.92 31.28
N GLY A 301 -0.56 8.04 30.44
CA GLY A 301 0.52 7.11 30.81
C GLY A 301 0.05 5.80 31.43
N ASN A 302 -1.27 5.54 31.44
CA ASN A 302 -1.83 4.26 31.83
C ASN A 302 -1.44 3.19 30.81
N VAL A 303 -1.32 1.94 31.26
CA VAL A 303 -0.95 0.82 30.40
C VAL A 303 -2.16 -0.08 30.14
N LEU A 304 -2.53 -0.23 28.87
CA LEU A 304 -3.57 -1.14 28.41
C LEU A 304 -2.94 -2.41 27.86
N VAL A 305 -3.56 -3.55 28.18
CA VAL A 305 -3.04 -4.88 27.88
C VAL A 305 -4.18 -5.75 27.39
N ALA A 306 -3.97 -6.48 26.31
CA ALA A 306 -4.91 -7.49 25.83
C ALA A 306 -4.20 -8.81 25.50
N GLY A 307 -4.97 -9.88 25.59
CA GLY A 307 -4.48 -11.23 25.40
C GLY A 307 -5.55 -12.27 25.70
N TYR A 308 -5.13 -13.44 26.16
CA TYR A 308 -6.06 -14.50 26.55
C TYR A 308 -5.55 -15.31 27.74
N VAL A 309 -6.50 -15.96 28.40
CA VAL A 309 -6.32 -16.84 29.55
C VAL A 309 -6.78 -18.23 29.14
N GLN A 310 -5.89 -19.21 29.19
CA GLN A 310 -6.21 -20.60 28.92
C GLN A 310 -6.34 -21.36 30.25
N GLY A 311 -7.47 -22.06 30.47
CA GLY A 311 -7.62 -22.98 31.59
C GLY A 311 -7.76 -22.33 32.99
N GLY A 312 -8.17 -21.07 33.08
CA GLY A 312 -8.33 -20.37 34.35
C GLY A 312 -9.11 -19.06 34.28
N THR A 313 -9.20 -18.40 35.44
CA THR A 313 -9.95 -17.14 35.62
C THR A 313 -9.10 -16.15 36.40
N LEU A 314 -8.96 -14.94 35.87
CA LEU A 314 -8.25 -13.85 36.56
C LEU A 314 -9.04 -13.36 37.79
N PRO A 315 -8.39 -12.68 38.76
CA PRO A 315 -9.06 -12.17 39.95
C PRO A 315 -10.30 -11.33 39.62
N ASP A 316 -11.39 -11.60 40.33
CA ASP A 316 -12.70 -10.94 40.19
C ASP A 316 -13.32 -11.01 38.79
N GLN A 317 -12.93 -12.01 37.99
CA GLN A 317 -13.52 -12.28 36.67
C GLN A 317 -14.32 -13.58 36.66
N THR A 318 -15.00 -13.83 35.54
CA THR A 318 -15.70 -15.08 35.25
C THR A 318 -15.22 -15.60 33.90
N GLY A 319 -14.76 -16.85 33.83
CA GLY A 319 -14.42 -17.49 32.56
C GLY A 319 -15.68 -17.92 31.78
N ALA A 320 -15.59 -17.92 30.45
CA ALA A 320 -16.69 -18.29 29.55
C ALA A 320 -16.44 -19.63 28.83
N GLY A 321 -15.18 -20.02 28.66
CA GLY A 321 -14.76 -21.25 28.00
C GLY A 321 -13.40 -21.77 28.48
N SER A 322 -12.73 -22.55 27.64
CA SER A 322 -11.39 -23.08 27.95
C SER A 322 -10.28 -22.07 27.65
N THR A 323 -10.54 -21.08 26.80
CA THR A 323 -9.65 -19.97 26.51
C THR A 323 -10.49 -18.71 26.35
N ASP A 324 -10.28 -17.73 27.21
CA ASP A 324 -11.05 -16.48 27.20
C ASP A 324 -10.14 -15.31 26.84
N ALA A 325 -10.67 -14.37 26.05
CA ALA A 325 -10.02 -13.11 25.80
C ALA A 325 -10.00 -12.26 27.08
N PHE A 326 -8.98 -11.43 27.25
CA PHE A 326 -8.99 -10.41 28.29
C PHE A 326 -8.47 -9.06 27.82
N VAL A 327 -8.92 -8.01 28.52
CA VAL A 327 -8.32 -6.69 28.51
C VAL A 327 -8.14 -6.19 29.94
N ARG A 328 -7.02 -5.53 30.20
CA ARG A 328 -6.67 -4.98 31.51
C ARG A 328 -6.07 -3.58 31.37
N LYS A 329 -6.40 -2.70 32.29
CA LYS A 329 -5.80 -1.38 32.44
C LYS A 329 -5.00 -1.30 33.74
N TYR A 330 -3.79 -0.76 33.64
CA TYR A 330 -2.95 -0.38 34.77
C TYR A 330 -2.78 1.13 34.81
N ASP A 331 -2.65 1.70 36.00
CA ASP A 331 -2.18 3.07 36.18
C ASP A 331 -0.68 3.19 35.78
N PRO A 332 -0.09 4.40 35.75
CA PRO A 332 1.31 4.57 35.31
C PRO A 332 2.34 3.87 36.22
N ASP A 333 1.98 3.60 37.48
CA ASP A 333 2.79 2.95 38.51
C ASP A 333 2.64 1.40 38.49
N GLY A 334 1.77 0.88 37.61
CA GLY A 334 1.54 -0.54 37.40
C GLY A 334 0.52 -1.15 38.36
N ASN A 335 -0.35 -0.37 39.00
CA ASN A 335 -1.48 -0.92 39.76
C ASN A 335 -2.64 -1.21 38.82
N VAL A 336 -3.35 -2.32 39.03
CA VAL A 336 -4.51 -2.69 38.19
C VAL A 336 -5.67 -1.74 38.50
N GLU A 337 -6.18 -1.05 37.49
CA GLU A 337 -7.42 -0.26 37.61
C GLU A 337 -8.65 -1.14 37.39
N TRP A 338 -8.64 -1.91 36.29
CA TRP A 338 -9.71 -2.85 35.99
C TRP A 338 -9.25 -3.97 35.05
N THR A 339 -9.97 -5.09 35.09
CA THR A 339 -9.83 -6.22 34.15
C THR A 339 -11.20 -6.59 33.59
N ARG A 340 -11.24 -7.03 32.34
CA ARG A 340 -12.39 -7.72 31.71
C ARG A 340 -11.88 -8.99 31.06
N GLN A 341 -12.27 -10.14 31.58
CA GLN A 341 -12.16 -11.43 30.89
C GLN A 341 -13.53 -11.72 30.26
N PHE A 342 -13.53 -12.12 29.00
CA PHE A 342 -14.75 -12.34 28.23
C PHE A 342 -14.53 -13.36 27.12
N GLY A 343 -15.62 -13.97 26.68
CA GLY A 343 -15.56 -14.95 25.62
C GLY A 343 -16.92 -15.59 25.39
N THR A 344 -16.85 -16.73 24.75
CA THR A 344 -17.91 -17.66 24.43
C THR A 344 -17.57 -19.00 25.09
N THR A 345 -18.33 -20.06 24.79
CA THR A 345 -17.94 -21.41 25.22
C THR A 345 -16.75 -21.98 24.43
N GLY A 346 -16.39 -21.35 23.31
CA GLY A 346 -15.25 -21.73 22.47
C GLY A 346 -13.93 -21.18 22.99
N SER A 347 -12.96 -21.01 22.08
CA SER A 347 -11.67 -20.37 22.38
C SER A 347 -11.66 -18.95 21.82
N ASP A 348 -11.38 -17.98 22.69
CA ASP A 348 -11.48 -16.56 22.37
C ASP A 348 -10.15 -15.86 22.63
N PHE A 349 -9.74 -15.03 21.67
CA PHE A 349 -8.41 -14.44 21.63
C PHE A 349 -8.53 -12.94 21.39
N ALA A 350 -8.11 -12.10 22.34
CA ALA A 350 -7.83 -10.70 22.05
C ALA A 350 -6.38 -10.55 21.60
N GLN A 351 -6.18 -10.06 20.38
CA GLN A 351 -4.86 -9.92 19.75
C GLN A 351 -4.35 -8.48 19.82
N ALA A 352 -5.25 -7.48 19.78
CA ALA A 352 -4.88 -6.08 19.72
C ALA A 352 -5.62 -5.24 20.77
N VAL A 353 -4.93 -4.25 21.35
CA VAL A 353 -5.53 -3.19 22.19
C VAL A 353 -4.99 -1.82 21.86
N ARG A 354 -5.87 -0.82 21.79
CA ARG A 354 -5.54 0.60 21.55
C ARG A 354 -6.39 1.52 22.42
N ALA A 355 -5.88 2.71 22.70
CA ALA A 355 -6.65 3.79 23.32
C ALA A 355 -6.98 4.85 22.26
N ASP A 356 -8.20 5.41 22.31
CA ASP A 356 -8.51 6.62 21.55
C ASP A 356 -8.15 7.90 22.32
N GLY A 357 -8.26 9.07 21.67
CA GLY A 357 -7.91 10.36 22.30
C GLY A 357 -8.74 10.72 23.54
N ASN A 358 -9.90 10.07 23.73
CA ASN A 358 -10.77 10.25 24.89
C ASN A 358 -10.48 9.22 26.01
N GLY A 359 -9.53 8.32 25.80
CA GLY A 359 -9.19 7.23 26.74
C GLY A 359 -10.10 6.01 26.63
N ASN A 360 -10.98 5.93 25.62
CA ASN A 360 -11.74 4.71 25.37
C ASN A 360 -10.79 3.61 24.89
N VAL A 361 -11.08 2.37 25.26
CA VAL A 361 -10.24 1.21 24.96
C VAL A 361 -10.87 0.39 23.83
N VAL A 362 -10.13 0.19 22.74
CA VAL A 362 -10.52 -0.67 21.63
C VAL A 362 -9.75 -1.99 21.75
N VAL A 363 -10.46 -3.11 21.70
CA VAL A 363 -9.92 -4.47 21.72
C VAL A 363 -10.40 -5.22 20.49
N ALA A 364 -9.52 -5.96 19.84
CA ALA A 364 -9.88 -6.75 18.67
C ALA A 364 -9.17 -8.10 18.64
N GLY A 365 -9.75 -9.07 17.95
CA GLY A 365 -9.21 -10.42 17.86
C GLY A 365 -10.16 -11.39 17.17
N ARG A 366 -10.23 -12.63 17.66
CA ARG A 366 -11.10 -13.71 17.18
C ARG A 366 -11.86 -14.38 18.31
N VAL A 367 -13.10 -14.81 18.04
CA VAL A 367 -13.94 -15.60 18.94
C VAL A 367 -14.48 -16.85 18.25
N ILE A 368 -14.70 -17.95 18.98
CA ILE A 368 -15.31 -19.18 18.43
C ILE A 368 -16.70 -19.36 19.02
N GLY A 369 -17.65 -18.63 18.43
CA GLY A 369 -19.03 -18.56 18.89
C GLY A 369 -19.58 -17.14 18.75
N ALA A 370 -20.79 -16.91 19.28
CA ALA A 370 -21.44 -15.59 19.23
C ALA A 370 -21.22 -14.83 20.54
N LEU A 371 -20.59 -13.65 20.45
CA LEU A 371 -20.60 -12.69 21.55
C LEU A 371 -22.02 -12.13 21.79
N PRO A 372 -22.31 -11.58 22.99
CA PRO A 372 -23.65 -11.04 23.29
C PRO A 372 -24.14 -10.04 22.23
N GLY A 373 -25.32 -10.32 21.65
CA GLY A 373 -25.94 -9.49 20.63
C GLY A 373 -25.27 -9.54 19.25
N GLN A 374 -24.35 -10.46 19.02
CA GLN A 374 -23.68 -10.67 17.73
C GLN A 374 -24.12 -11.98 17.06
N MET A 375 -23.74 -12.16 15.79
CA MET A 375 -23.95 -13.40 15.03
C MET A 375 -22.61 -14.11 14.84
N PHE A 376 -22.66 -15.44 14.81
CA PHE A 376 -21.54 -16.31 14.50
C PHE A 376 -21.80 -16.97 13.15
N GLU A 377 -20.93 -16.71 12.18
CA GLU A 377 -21.09 -17.19 10.80
C GLU A 377 -20.64 -18.65 10.63
N GLY A 378 -20.01 -19.23 11.67
CA GLY A 378 -19.59 -20.63 11.73
C GLY A 378 -18.07 -20.79 11.69
N GLY A 379 -17.62 -21.98 11.30
CA GLY A 379 -16.20 -22.25 11.10
C GLY A 379 -15.36 -22.25 12.38
N ASN A 380 -14.08 -21.93 12.20
CA ASN A 380 -13.09 -21.96 13.27
C ASN A 380 -13.02 -20.62 14.02
N GLY A 381 -13.87 -19.64 13.76
CA GLY A 381 -13.98 -18.42 14.56
C GLY A 381 -14.05 -17.16 13.72
N ASP A 382 -14.71 -16.15 14.28
CA ASP A 382 -14.96 -14.87 13.63
C ASP A 382 -14.11 -13.74 14.23
N ALA A 383 -13.79 -12.76 13.40
CA ALA A 383 -13.18 -11.53 13.83
C ALA A 383 -14.12 -10.70 14.72
N PHE A 384 -13.58 -10.01 15.72
CA PHE A 384 -14.33 -9.04 16.50
C PHE A 384 -13.57 -7.75 16.76
N VAL A 385 -14.33 -6.68 16.98
CA VAL A 385 -13.89 -5.38 17.50
C VAL A 385 -14.84 -4.97 18.62
N ARG A 386 -14.29 -4.60 19.77
CA ARG A 386 -15.04 -4.15 20.94
C ARG A 386 -14.47 -2.85 21.48
N LYS A 387 -15.33 -1.94 21.91
CA LYS A 387 -14.94 -0.67 22.52
C LYS A 387 -15.47 -0.57 23.95
N TYR A 388 -14.63 -0.11 24.86
CA TYR A 388 -14.94 0.20 26.25
C TYR A 388 -14.72 1.69 26.52
N ASP A 389 -15.47 2.24 27.47
CA ASP A 389 -15.17 3.56 28.03
C ASP A 389 -13.89 3.52 28.91
N PRO A 390 -13.37 4.67 29.39
CA PRO A 390 -12.15 4.69 30.20
C PRO A 390 -12.28 3.95 31.55
N ALA A 391 -13.50 3.75 32.04
CA ALA A 391 -13.81 3.01 33.27
C ALA A 391 -14.02 1.50 33.03
N GLY A 392 -13.93 1.05 31.77
CA GLY A 392 -14.06 -0.34 31.37
C GLY A 392 -15.51 -0.80 31.19
N ALA A 393 -16.49 0.08 31.04
CA ALA A 393 -17.84 -0.30 30.62
C ALA A 393 -17.87 -0.51 29.10
N GLU A 394 -18.52 -1.59 28.64
CA GLU A 394 -18.62 -1.86 27.20
C GLU A 394 -19.54 -0.81 26.54
N LEU A 395 -19.03 -0.19 25.47
CA LEU A 395 -19.78 0.75 24.63
C LEU A 395 -20.45 0.04 23.46
N TRP A 396 -19.71 -0.83 22.77
CA TRP A 396 -20.25 -1.66 21.67
C TRP A 396 -19.32 -2.80 21.30
N THR A 397 -19.88 -3.81 20.64
CA THR A 397 -19.18 -4.93 19.99
C THR A 397 -19.62 -5.03 18.52
N ARG A 398 -18.69 -5.41 17.65
CA ARG A 398 -18.91 -5.84 16.27
C ARG A 398 -18.19 -7.16 16.05
N GLN A 399 -18.92 -8.17 15.60
CA GLN A 399 -18.37 -9.45 15.14
C GLN A 399 -18.65 -9.61 13.65
N PHE A 400 -17.70 -10.18 12.91
CA PHE A 400 -17.82 -10.40 11.48
C PHE A 400 -16.90 -11.52 11.03
N GLY A 401 -17.26 -12.16 9.94
CA GLY A 401 -16.45 -13.20 9.33
C GLY A 401 -17.17 -13.86 8.18
N THR A 402 -16.75 -15.07 7.90
CA THR A 402 -17.29 -15.98 6.90
C THR A 402 -17.61 -17.31 7.59
N THR A 403 -17.95 -18.35 6.82
CA THR A 403 -18.13 -19.70 7.39
C THR A 403 -16.81 -20.40 7.72
N ALA A 404 -15.66 -19.74 7.49
CA ALA A 404 -14.32 -20.27 7.69
C ALA A 404 -13.62 -19.61 8.88
N LEU A 405 -12.30 -19.50 8.85
CA LEU A 405 -11.53 -18.83 9.89
C LEU A 405 -11.33 -17.35 9.54
N ASP A 406 -11.78 -16.46 10.42
CA ASP A 406 -11.61 -15.02 10.31
C ASP A 406 -11.04 -14.46 11.62
N GLY A 407 -10.04 -13.59 11.54
CA GLY A 407 -9.44 -13.03 12.75
C GLY A 407 -8.79 -11.69 12.53
N VAL A 408 -8.90 -10.81 13.53
CA VAL A 408 -8.10 -9.58 13.61
C VAL A 408 -6.78 -9.88 14.31
N ASN A 409 -5.67 -9.47 13.69
CA ASN A 409 -4.34 -9.53 14.29
C ASN A 409 -3.89 -8.17 14.84
N ALA A 410 -4.32 -7.07 14.21
CA ALA A 410 -3.92 -5.72 14.60
C ALA A 410 -5.06 -4.70 14.55
N ALA A 411 -4.95 -3.66 15.39
CA ALA A 411 -5.86 -2.52 15.42
C ALA A 411 -5.08 -1.20 15.59
N SER A 412 -5.65 -0.11 15.08
CA SER A 412 -5.20 1.27 15.34
C SER A 412 -6.40 2.20 15.36
N VAL A 413 -6.24 3.36 15.99
CA VAL A 413 -7.27 4.39 16.11
C VAL A 413 -6.71 5.71 15.59
N ASP A 414 -7.45 6.38 14.71
CA ASP A 414 -7.05 7.70 14.21
C ASP A 414 -7.46 8.84 15.16
N ALA A 415 -7.00 10.06 14.89
CA ALA A 415 -7.27 11.23 15.75
C ALA A 415 -8.76 11.59 15.87
N MET A 416 -9.62 11.11 14.97
CA MET A 416 -11.07 11.29 15.02
C MET A 416 -11.77 10.18 15.80
N GLY A 417 -11.02 9.18 16.28
CA GLY A 417 -11.57 8.01 16.99
C GLY A 417 -12.07 6.91 16.07
N ASN A 418 -11.81 6.98 14.75
CA ASN A 418 -12.14 5.89 13.84
C ASN A 418 -11.18 4.72 14.09
N ILE A 419 -11.71 3.50 14.00
CA ILE A 419 -10.95 2.28 14.25
C ILE A 419 -10.58 1.64 12.92
N VAL A 420 -9.33 1.25 12.76
CA VAL A 420 -8.86 0.42 11.64
C VAL A 420 -8.36 -0.90 12.21
N VAL A 421 -8.80 -2.02 11.63
CA VAL A 421 -8.32 -3.37 11.96
C VAL A 421 -7.75 -4.06 10.73
N ALA A 422 -6.79 -4.94 10.94
CA ALA A 422 -6.22 -5.80 9.92
C ALA A 422 -6.04 -7.21 10.45
N GLY A 423 -6.14 -8.19 9.55
CA GLY A 423 -6.05 -9.60 9.86
C GLY A 423 -6.24 -10.44 8.61
N SER A 424 -6.77 -11.64 8.76
CA SER A 424 -6.87 -12.61 7.66
C SER A 424 -8.21 -13.35 7.64
N THR A 425 -8.60 -13.82 6.46
CA THR A 425 -9.78 -14.67 6.19
C THR A 425 -9.37 -15.91 5.38
N GLU A 426 -9.71 -17.10 5.86
CA GLU A 426 -9.34 -18.39 5.23
C GLU A 426 -10.36 -18.79 4.16
N GLY A 427 -10.02 -18.65 2.87
CA GLY A 427 -10.81 -19.12 1.72
C GLY A 427 -12.19 -18.49 1.55
N GLY A 428 -12.56 -17.60 2.48
CA GLY A 428 -13.84 -16.91 2.55
C GLY A 428 -13.81 -15.56 1.83
N THR A 429 -14.99 -15.06 1.46
CA THR A 429 -15.15 -13.73 0.89
C THR A 429 -15.95 -12.86 1.86
N LEU A 430 -15.31 -11.82 2.40
CA LEU A 430 -16.00 -10.82 3.22
C LEU A 430 -17.04 -10.06 2.37
N PRO A 431 -18.11 -9.51 2.99
CA PRO A 431 -19.17 -8.80 2.25
C PRO A 431 -18.63 -7.72 1.30
N GLY A 432 -18.99 -7.83 0.02
CA GLY A 432 -18.58 -6.89 -1.02
C GLY A 432 -17.11 -6.97 -1.45
N GLN A 433 -16.40 -8.03 -1.07
CA GLN A 433 -15.00 -8.27 -1.45
C GLN A 433 -14.87 -9.40 -2.47
N THR A 434 -13.64 -9.78 -2.81
CA THR A 434 -13.31 -10.93 -3.66
C THR A 434 -12.13 -11.65 -3.02
N SER A 435 -12.22 -12.98 -2.91
CA SER A 435 -11.10 -13.79 -2.46
C SER A 435 -10.07 -13.99 -3.57
N ALA A 436 -8.79 -13.95 -3.22
CA ALA A 436 -7.70 -14.21 -4.16
C ALA A 436 -7.27 -15.68 -4.18
N GLY A 437 -7.64 -16.48 -3.15
CA GLY A 437 -7.38 -17.91 -3.10
C GLY A 437 -7.38 -18.43 -1.67
N GLY A 438 -6.21 -18.89 -1.20
CA GLY A 438 -6.01 -19.52 0.11
C GLY A 438 -6.43 -18.66 1.30
N THR A 439 -5.49 -18.07 2.03
CA THR A 439 -5.81 -17.14 3.12
C THR A 439 -5.56 -15.74 2.60
N ASP A 440 -6.54 -14.85 2.71
CA ASP A 440 -6.40 -13.48 2.25
C ASP A 440 -6.28 -12.52 3.43
N ALA A 441 -5.37 -11.56 3.31
CA ALA A 441 -5.27 -10.44 4.23
C ALA A 441 -6.48 -9.51 4.05
N PHE A 442 -6.93 -8.87 5.13
CA PHE A 442 -7.92 -7.81 5.06
C PHE A 442 -7.56 -6.59 5.90
N VAL A 443 -8.14 -5.45 5.53
CA VAL A 443 -8.17 -4.22 6.31
C VAL A 443 -9.61 -3.71 6.33
N ARG A 444 -10.10 -3.35 7.52
CA ARG A 444 -11.44 -2.81 7.71
C ARG A 444 -11.40 -1.55 8.56
N LYS A 445 -12.19 -0.54 8.18
CA LYS A 445 -12.32 0.72 8.93
C LYS A 445 -13.74 0.90 9.46
N TYR A 446 -13.84 1.35 10.70
CA TYR A 446 -15.07 1.76 11.38
C TYR A 446 -15.00 3.22 11.78
N ASP A 447 -16.14 3.90 11.86
CA ASP A 447 -16.23 5.16 12.59
C ASP A 447 -16.14 4.95 14.11
N ALA A 448 -16.10 6.04 14.88
CA ALA A 448 -16.02 5.98 16.34
C ALA A 448 -17.24 5.31 17.04
N ALA A 449 -18.38 5.24 16.35
CA ALA A 449 -19.62 4.62 16.81
C ALA A 449 -19.73 3.12 16.41
N GLY A 450 -18.74 2.60 15.67
CA GLY A 450 -18.70 1.23 15.21
C GLY A 450 -19.50 0.97 13.93
N THR A 451 -19.81 2.00 13.14
CA THR A 451 -20.34 1.83 11.77
C THR A 451 -19.19 1.48 10.83
N GLU A 452 -19.32 0.41 10.05
CA GLU A 452 -18.33 0.08 9.02
C GLU A 452 -18.29 1.17 7.95
N LEU A 453 -17.10 1.68 7.64
CA LEU A 453 -16.87 2.65 6.58
C LEU A 453 -16.42 1.97 5.29
N TRP A 454 -15.52 1.00 5.38
CA TRP A 454 -15.08 0.18 4.24
C TRP A 454 -14.29 -1.05 4.68
N THR A 455 -14.23 -2.04 3.79
CA THR A 455 -13.36 -3.23 3.85
C THR A 455 -12.51 -3.35 2.57
N ARG A 456 -11.29 -3.87 2.71
CA ARG A 456 -10.41 -4.31 1.61
C ARG A 456 -9.85 -5.68 1.95
N GLN A 457 -10.22 -6.69 1.18
CA GLN A 457 -9.58 -8.02 1.18
C GLN A 457 -8.59 -8.09 0.01
N PHE A 458 -7.42 -8.68 0.24
CA PHE A 458 -6.37 -8.79 -0.76
C PHE A 458 -5.41 -9.94 -0.45
N GLY A 459 -4.78 -10.46 -1.49
CA GLY A 459 -3.80 -11.53 -1.37
C GLY A 459 -3.37 -12.04 -2.73
N THR A 460 -2.87 -13.26 -2.73
CA THR A 460 -2.49 -14.10 -3.85
C THR A 460 -3.39 -15.34 -3.88
N ASP A 461 -3.10 -16.32 -4.72
CA ASP A 461 -3.78 -17.61 -4.66
C ASP A 461 -3.36 -18.47 -3.45
N ALA A 462 -2.31 -18.06 -2.74
CA ALA A 462 -1.73 -18.75 -1.59
C ALA A 462 -2.14 -18.11 -0.25
N THR A 463 -1.24 -18.12 0.74
CA THR A 463 -1.47 -17.57 2.09
C THR A 463 -0.90 -16.16 2.18
N ASP A 464 -1.74 -15.23 2.61
CA ASP A 464 -1.44 -13.82 2.80
C ASP A 464 -2.03 -13.37 4.14
N ASP A 465 -1.16 -12.95 5.05
CA ASP A 465 -1.55 -12.59 6.41
C ASP A 465 -1.19 -11.13 6.71
N ALA A 466 -2.13 -10.35 7.23
CA ALA A 466 -1.82 -9.05 7.81
C ALA A 466 -1.59 -9.19 9.32
N HIS A 467 -0.36 -8.97 9.78
CA HIS A 467 0.05 -9.13 11.18
C HIS A 467 -0.03 -7.82 11.97
N ALA A 468 0.29 -6.69 11.31
CA ALA A 468 0.42 -5.40 11.98
C ALA A 468 -0.14 -4.26 11.14
N LEU A 469 -0.57 -3.19 11.83
CA LEU A 469 -0.96 -1.94 11.18
C LEU A 469 -0.62 -0.71 12.02
N SER A 470 -0.41 0.42 11.34
CA SER A 470 -0.20 1.73 11.95
C SER A 470 -0.84 2.84 11.11
N ILE A 471 -1.14 3.99 11.71
CA ILE A 471 -1.79 5.12 11.04
C ILE A 471 -0.90 6.36 11.17
N ASP A 472 -0.59 7.02 10.06
CA ASP A 472 0.18 8.27 10.07
C ASP A 472 -0.69 9.49 10.41
N ALA A 473 -0.07 10.65 10.65
CA ALA A 473 -0.77 11.87 11.04
C ALA A 473 -1.75 12.39 9.96
N ALA A 474 -1.59 11.98 8.70
CA ALA A 474 -2.52 12.30 7.61
C ALA A 474 -3.67 11.28 7.50
N GLY A 475 -3.70 10.26 8.36
CA GLY A 475 -4.70 9.20 8.39
C GLY A 475 -4.43 8.07 7.39
N ASN A 476 -3.26 8.04 6.75
CA ASN A 476 -2.91 6.92 5.90
C ASN A 476 -2.58 5.69 6.75
N ILE A 477 -2.93 4.51 6.24
CA ILE A 477 -2.84 3.25 6.97
C ILE A 477 -1.69 2.45 6.37
N MET A 478 -0.71 2.09 7.20
CA MET A 478 0.34 1.13 6.87
C MET A 478 -0.06 -0.23 7.40
N VAL A 479 0.09 -1.28 6.58
CA VAL A 479 -0.19 -2.67 6.92
C VAL A 479 1.05 -3.47 6.62
N ALA A 480 1.49 -4.32 7.53
CA ALA A 480 2.59 -5.24 7.31
C ALA A 480 2.18 -6.68 7.64
N GLY A 481 2.83 -7.62 6.98
CA GLY A 481 2.46 -9.03 7.05
C GLY A 481 3.31 -9.93 6.16
N ASP A 482 2.79 -11.11 5.90
CA ASP A 482 3.43 -12.18 5.12
C ASP A 482 2.61 -12.48 3.87
N THR A 483 3.28 -12.91 2.80
CA THR A 483 2.63 -13.28 1.53
C THR A 483 3.42 -14.39 0.85
N ALA A 484 2.73 -15.46 0.46
CA ALA A 484 3.30 -16.61 -0.23
C ALA A 484 3.14 -16.50 -1.76
N GLY A 485 3.51 -15.35 -2.31
CA GLY A 485 3.46 -15.08 -3.74
C GLY A 485 3.73 -13.61 -4.08
N ALA A 486 3.57 -13.25 -5.34
CA ALA A 486 3.79 -11.88 -5.81
C ALA A 486 2.51 -11.05 -5.71
N LEU A 487 2.48 -10.08 -4.80
CA LEU A 487 1.42 -9.07 -4.77
C LEU A 487 1.47 -8.21 -6.06
N PRO A 488 0.37 -7.51 -6.42
CA PRO A 488 0.31 -6.73 -7.66
C PRO A 488 1.49 -5.77 -7.83
N MET A 489 2.19 -5.89 -8.97
CA MET A 489 3.39 -5.12 -9.33
C MET A 489 4.58 -5.34 -8.39
N GLN A 490 4.66 -6.48 -7.72
CA GLN A 490 5.78 -6.88 -6.88
C GLN A 490 6.38 -8.20 -7.38
N THR A 491 7.47 -8.65 -6.77
CA THR A 491 8.15 -9.90 -7.11
C THR A 491 8.36 -10.70 -5.85
N SER A 492 8.04 -11.99 -5.91
CA SER A 492 8.32 -12.91 -4.81
C SER A 492 9.79 -13.34 -4.85
N ALA A 493 10.50 -13.22 -3.72
CA ALA A 493 11.91 -13.56 -3.63
C ALA A 493 12.13 -15.02 -3.17
N GLY A 494 11.17 -15.60 -2.45
CA GLY A 494 11.20 -16.95 -1.91
C GLY A 494 9.80 -17.55 -1.73
N ASP A 495 9.66 -18.47 -0.77
CA ASP A 495 8.38 -19.15 -0.49
C ASP A 495 7.39 -18.24 0.26
N VAL A 496 7.88 -17.42 1.19
CA VAL A 496 7.11 -16.45 1.98
C VAL A 496 7.95 -15.18 2.07
N ASP A 497 7.37 -14.06 1.67
CA ASP A 497 7.99 -12.74 1.75
C ASP A 497 7.24 -11.85 2.74
N ALA A 498 7.96 -10.93 3.37
CA ALA A 498 7.33 -9.86 4.12
C ALA A 498 6.75 -8.83 3.15
N PHE A 499 5.59 -8.24 3.47
CA PHE A 499 5.07 -7.10 2.73
C PHE A 499 4.79 -5.92 3.65
N VAL A 500 4.76 -4.73 3.04
CA VAL A 500 4.14 -3.53 3.58
C VAL A 500 3.27 -2.88 2.52
N ARG A 501 2.07 -2.44 2.90
CA ARG A 501 1.13 -1.75 2.02
C ARG A 501 0.59 -0.50 2.67
N LYS A 502 0.57 0.61 1.91
CA LYS A 502 -0.02 1.88 2.33
C LYS A 502 -1.37 2.10 1.68
N TYR A 503 -2.36 2.48 2.49
CA TYR A 503 -3.67 2.95 2.03
C TYR A 503 -3.87 4.42 2.40
N SER A 504 -4.58 5.16 1.56
CA SER A 504 -5.18 6.45 1.94
C SER A 504 -6.26 6.26 3.02
N PRO A 505 -6.69 7.32 3.72
CA PRO A 505 -7.77 7.24 4.70
C PRO A 505 -9.10 6.67 4.15
N ALA A 506 -9.31 6.82 2.84
CA ALA A 506 -10.48 6.33 2.11
C ALA A 506 -10.34 4.88 1.59
N GLY A 507 -9.22 4.21 1.87
CA GLY A 507 -8.99 2.81 1.49
C GLY A 507 -8.51 2.60 0.05
N ALA A 508 -8.02 3.63 -0.63
CA ALA A 508 -7.28 3.46 -1.90
C ALA A 508 -5.83 3.08 -1.62
N VAL A 509 -5.29 2.07 -2.29
CA VAL A 509 -3.87 1.67 -2.20
C VAL A 509 -3.01 2.79 -2.76
N LEU A 510 -2.04 3.26 -1.99
CA LEU A 510 -1.06 4.27 -2.41
C LEU A 510 0.21 3.61 -2.94
N TRP A 511 0.70 2.57 -2.27
CA TRP A 511 1.83 1.75 -2.71
C TRP A 511 1.87 0.42 -1.96
N THR A 512 2.60 -0.55 -2.51
CA THR A 512 2.96 -1.83 -1.85
C THR A 512 4.46 -2.05 -2.05
N ALA A 513 5.14 -2.61 -1.05
CA ALA A 513 6.50 -3.11 -1.16
C ALA A 513 6.57 -4.53 -0.57
N GLN A 514 7.18 -5.46 -1.29
CA GLN A 514 7.57 -6.78 -0.79
C GLN A 514 9.08 -6.79 -0.48
N LEU A 515 9.46 -7.46 0.60
CA LEU A 515 10.81 -7.53 1.14
C LEU A 515 11.11 -8.98 1.52
N GLY A 516 12.23 -9.50 1.05
CA GLY A 516 12.59 -10.89 1.33
C GLY A 516 13.94 -11.28 0.72
N THR A 517 14.25 -12.54 0.91
CA THR A 517 15.40 -13.30 0.47
C THR A 517 14.87 -14.54 -0.27
N THR A 518 15.74 -15.47 -0.64
CA THR A 518 15.28 -16.76 -1.20
C THR A 518 14.76 -17.73 -0.13
N ALA A 519 14.86 -17.38 1.15
CA ALA A 519 14.31 -18.16 2.26
C ALA A 519 12.93 -17.62 2.66
N ALA A 520 12.34 -18.15 3.74
CA ALA A 520 11.12 -17.58 4.32
C ALA A 520 11.45 -16.32 5.13
N ASP A 521 10.69 -15.26 4.90
CA ASP A 521 10.86 -13.94 5.49
C ASP A 521 9.51 -13.41 5.96
N HIS A 522 9.48 -12.84 7.16
CA HIS A 522 8.23 -12.51 7.84
C HIS A 522 8.16 -11.03 8.20
N GLY A 523 6.98 -10.42 8.04
CA GLY A 523 6.65 -9.05 8.44
C GLY A 523 5.78 -9.02 9.68
N ALA A 524 6.39 -9.02 10.87
CA ALA A 524 5.67 -9.13 12.14
C ALA A 524 5.08 -7.79 12.65
N GLY A 525 5.73 -6.66 12.36
CA GLY A 525 5.38 -5.37 12.96
C GLY A 525 5.56 -4.19 12.01
N VAL A 526 4.71 -3.17 12.19
CA VAL A 526 4.87 -1.85 11.54
C VAL A 526 4.54 -0.70 12.49
N ALA A 527 5.38 0.33 12.47
CA ALA A 527 5.15 1.63 13.09
C ALA A 527 5.41 2.75 12.06
N VAL A 528 4.94 3.96 12.33
CA VAL A 528 5.22 5.14 11.48
C VAL A 528 5.90 6.23 12.29
N ASP A 529 6.92 6.86 11.71
CA ASP A 529 7.53 8.05 12.33
C ASP A 529 6.68 9.31 12.11
N ALA A 530 7.09 10.42 12.73
CA ALA A 530 6.39 11.71 12.63
C ALA A 530 6.34 12.29 11.20
N ARG A 531 7.13 11.76 10.26
CA ARG A 531 7.12 12.15 8.84
C ARG A 531 6.28 11.19 7.98
N GLY A 532 5.68 10.17 8.59
CA GLY A 532 4.88 9.15 7.89
C GLY A 532 5.70 8.05 7.23
N ASN A 533 6.98 7.89 7.60
CA ASN A 533 7.83 6.81 7.11
C ASN A 533 7.55 5.51 7.87
N PRO A 534 7.32 4.37 7.21
CA PRO A 534 7.15 3.09 7.88
C PRO A 534 8.46 2.55 8.46
N LEU A 535 8.38 2.01 9.68
CA LEU A 535 9.36 1.12 10.29
C LEU A 535 8.75 -0.27 10.29
N VAL A 536 9.33 -1.20 9.53
CA VAL A 536 8.85 -2.59 9.42
C VAL A 536 9.85 -3.49 10.12
N CYS A 537 9.37 -4.49 10.85
CA CYS A 537 10.21 -5.47 11.53
C CYS A 537 9.68 -6.90 11.36
N GLY A 538 10.56 -7.85 11.60
CA GLY A 538 10.23 -9.27 11.55
C GLY A 538 11.48 -10.13 11.67
N PHE A 539 11.49 -11.27 10.98
CA PHE A 539 12.66 -12.14 10.91
C PHE A 539 12.85 -12.71 9.51
N VAL A 540 14.10 -13.01 9.18
CA VAL A 540 14.52 -13.52 7.86
C VAL A 540 15.30 -14.81 8.02
N GLY A 541 15.07 -15.77 7.12
CA GLY A 541 15.85 -17.01 7.05
C GLY A 541 17.17 -16.87 6.28
N GLY A 542 17.33 -15.76 5.56
CA GLY A 542 18.50 -15.48 4.72
C GLY A 542 19.28 -14.24 5.15
N THR A 543 20.12 -13.73 4.24
CA THR A 543 20.85 -12.46 4.43
C THR A 543 20.21 -11.37 3.60
N LEU A 544 19.70 -10.33 4.26
CA LEU A 544 19.19 -9.14 3.59
C LEU A 544 20.33 -8.35 2.93
N ALA A 545 20.00 -7.60 1.88
CA ALA A 545 20.98 -6.85 1.10
C ALA A 545 21.80 -5.88 1.98
N GLY A 546 23.13 -6.01 1.94
CA GLY A 546 24.05 -5.17 2.73
C GLY A 546 24.07 -5.48 4.23
N GLN A 547 23.47 -6.59 4.65
CA GLN A 547 23.50 -7.07 6.04
C GLN A 547 24.35 -8.34 6.17
N MET A 548 24.50 -8.84 7.40
CA MET A 548 25.13 -10.12 7.69
C MET A 548 24.17 -10.96 8.52
N SER A 549 24.03 -12.24 8.17
CA SER A 549 23.34 -13.18 9.02
C SER A 549 24.21 -13.59 10.21
N ALA A 550 23.61 -13.74 11.40
CA ALA A 550 24.31 -14.15 12.61
C ALA A 550 24.26 -15.68 12.83
N GLY A 551 23.38 -16.41 12.13
CA GLY A 551 23.30 -17.87 12.22
C GLY A 551 21.98 -18.42 11.69
N GLY A 552 21.03 -18.71 12.59
CA GLY A 552 19.69 -19.15 12.23
C GLY A 552 18.87 -18.04 11.59
N ALA A 553 17.55 -18.08 11.75
CA ALA A 553 16.73 -16.94 11.35
C ALA A 553 17.08 -15.73 12.22
N ASP A 554 17.28 -14.57 11.60
CA ASP A 554 17.68 -13.34 12.27
C ASP A 554 16.54 -12.33 12.32
N GLY A 555 16.46 -11.58 13.42
CA GLY A 555 15.55 -10.45 13.52
C GLY A 555 15.98 -9.30 12.61
N TYR A 556 15.02 -8.57 12.04
CA TYR A 556 15.32 -7.34 11.31
C TYR A 556 14.39 -6.19 11.69
N VAL A 557 14.88 -4.98 11.42
CA VAL A 557 14.08 -3.76 11.35
C VAL A 557 14.60 -2.88 10.21
N VAL A 558 13.67 -2.35 9.41
CA VAL A 558 13.95 -1.48 8.27
C VAL A 558 13.11 -0.22 8.35
N LYS A 559 13.73 0.92 8.08
CA LYS A 559 13.02 2.17 7.86
C LYS A 559 12.87 2.41 6.37
N LEU A 560 11.63 2.47 5.90
CA LEU A 560 11.30 2.75 4.51
C LEU A 560 11.08 4.26 4.33
N VAL A 561 11.63 4.85 3.27
CA VAL A 561 11.29 6.22 2.84
C VAL A 561 10.74 6.07 1.42
N PRO A 562 9.44 5.82 1.26
CA PRO A 562 8.82 5.63 -0.05
C PRO A 562 8.73 6.92 -0.86
#